data_AF-A0A2V9SL01-F1
#
_entry.id   AF-A0A2V9SL01-F1
#
_cell.length_a   1.000
_cell.length_b   1.000
_cell.length_c   1.000
_cell.angle_alpha   90.00
_cell.angle_beta   90.00
_cell.angle_gamma   90.00
#
_symmetry.space_group_name_H-M   'P 1'
#
loop_
_entity.id
_entity.type
_entity.pdbx_description
1 polymer ?
#
loop_
_entity_poly.entity_id
_entity_poly.type
_entity_poly.pdbx_seq_one_letter_code
_entity_poly.pdbx_strand_id
1 'polypeptide(L)'
;GKTPPSAVEQGFSRAWVTIVDTHVTTIVSAFILFIFGTGPVRGFAVTLTFGLLANLFTAVFVSRMIFDWILSRKQRGEALSI
;
A
#
# COMPACT_ATOMS: atom_id res chain seq x y z
N GLY A 1 -14.45 -4.02 -24.17
CA GLY A 1 -14.36 -3.55 -22.78
C GLY A 1 -13.52 -4.52 -22.00
N LYS A 2 -12.55 -4.05 -21.20
CA LYS A 2 -11.71 -4.93 -20.37
C LYS A 2 -12.57 -5.59 -19.29
N THR A 3 -12.41 -6.89 -19.06
CA THR A 3 -13.18 -7.60 -18.03
C THR A 3 -12.87 -7.03 -16.64
N PRO A 4 -13.84 -6.94 -15.71
CA PRO A 4 -13.65 -6.34 -14.38
C PRO A 4 -12.40 -6.81 -13.62
N PRO A 5 -11.99 -8.10 -13.66
CA PRO A 5 -10.76 -8.55 -13.01
C PRO A 5 -9.49 -7.95 -13.61
N SER A 6 -9.40 -7.85 -14.94
CA SER A 6 -8.22 -7.31 -15.63
C SER A 6 -8.01 -5.81 -15.41
N ALA A 7 -9.08 -5.08 -15.11
CA ALA A 7 -9.04 -3.66 -14.79
C ALA A 7 -8.52 -3.43 -13.35
N VAL A 8 -8.91 -4.28 -12.40
CA VAL A 8 -8.42 -4.23 -11.01
C VAL A 8 -6.93 -4.49 -10.94
N GLU A 9 -6.43 -5.51 -11.67
CA GLU A 9 -5.00 -5.85 -11.67
C GLU A 9 -4.13 -4.74 -12.29
N GLN A 10 -4.57 -4.15 -13.40
CA GLN A 10 -3.90 -2.97 -13.99
C GLN A 10 -3.94 -1.75 -13.05
N GLY A 11 -5.03 -1.56 -12.29
CA GLY A 11 -5.15 -0.51 -11.29
C GLY A 11 -4.17 -0.70 -10.14
N PHE A 12 -4.07 -1.91 -9.59
CA PHE A 12 -3.15 -2.25 -8.51
C PHE A 12 -1.68 -2.10 -8.89
N SER A 13 -1.30 -2.52 -10.11
CA SER A 13 0.07 -2.37 -10.61
C SER A 13 0.51 -0.91 -10.62
N ARG A 14 -0.36 0.00 -11.06
CA ARG A 14 -0.07 1.44 -11.06
C ARG A 14 -0.08 2.02 -9.65
N ALA A 15 -1.08 1.65 -8.84
CA ALA A 15 -1.21 2.13 -7.47
C ALA A 15 0.00 1.77 -6.61
N TRP A 16 0.55 0.55 -6.75
CA TRP A 16 1.75 0.13 -6.04
C TRP A 16 2.93 1.07 -6.31
N VAL A 17 3.20 1.36 -7.58
CA VAL A 17 4.31 2.26 -7.96
C VAL A 17 4.09 3.66 -7.39
N THR A 18 2.88 4.20 -7.48
CA THR A 18 2.55 5.53 -6.93
C THR A 18 2.68 5.60 -5.41
N ILE A 19 2.24 4.55 -4.69
CA ILE A 19 2.35 4.49 -3.23
C ILE A 19 3.81 4.50 -2.81
N VAL A 20 4.65 3.70 -3.47
CA VAL A 20 6.09 3.67 -3.18
C VAL A 20 6.72 5.03 -3.49
N ASP A 21 6.46 5.60 -4.66
CA ASP A 21 7.01 6.89 -5.11
C ASP A 21 6.69 8.04 -4.15
N THR A 22 5.44 8.10 -3.66
CA THR A 22 4.98 9.11 -2.68
C THR A 22 5.73 9.04 -1.35
N HIS A 23 6.31 7.88 -1.01
CA HIS A 23 7.00 7.65 0.24
C HIS A 23 8.53 7.63 0.13
N VAL A 24 9.09 7.68 -1.09
CA VAL A 24 10.55 7.71 -1.33
C VAL A 24 11.22 8.83 -0.56
N THR A 25 10.65 10.04 -0.60
CA THR A 25 11.20 11.22 0.09
C THR A 25 11.25 11.03 1.61
N THR A 26 10.25 10.36 2.19
CA THR A 26 10.21 10.02 3.61
C THR A 26 11.24 8.96 3.97
N ILE A 27 11.44 7.94 3.13
CA ILE A 27 12.49 6.92 3.32
C ILE A 27 13.87 7.58 3.34
N VAL A 28 14.13 8.47 2.37
CA VAL A 28 15.38 9.23 2.30
C VAL A 28 15.57 10.09 3.55
N SER A 29 14.52 10.78 4.00
CA SER A 29 14.56 11.59 5.23
C SER A 29 14.86 10.74 6.46
N ALA A 30 14.18 9.60 6.62
CA ALA A 30 14.41 8.66 7.73
C ALA A 30 15.85 8.13 7.73
N PHE A 31 16.38 7.81 6.55
CA PHE A 31 17.76 7.36 6.38
C PHE A 31 18.79 8.43 6.79
N ILE A 32 18.60 9.67 6.34
CA ILE A 32 19.46 10.80 6.72
C ILE A 32 19.40 11.02 8.25
N LEU A 33 18.19 11.04 8.83
CA LEU A 33 18.01 11.22 10.27
C LEU A 33 18.62 10.09 11.09
N PHE A 34 18.65 8.86 10.57
CA PHE A 34 19.26 7.73 11.25
C PHE A 34 20.78 7.86 11.34
N ILE A 35 21.43 8.22 10.23
CA ILE A 35 22.89 8.35 10.15
C ILE A 35 23.39 9.62 10.84
N PHE A 36 22.81 10.77 10.50
CA PHE A 36 23.26 12.08 10.97
C PHE A 36 22.56 12.56 12.25
N GLY A 37 21.45 11.95 12.64
CA GLY A 37 20.74 12.30 13.87
C GLY A 37 21.45 11.80 15.13
N THR A 38 21.31 12.57 16.21
CA THR A 38 21.88 12.25 17.52
C THR A 38 20.79 12.19 18.60
N GLY A 39 21.04 11.36 19.62
CA GLY A 39 20.18 11.22 20.80
C GLY A 39 18.69 11.00 20.44
N PRO A 40 17.80 11.97 20.71
CA PRO A 40 16.37 11.86 20.41
C PRO A 40 16.02 11.71 18.93
N VAL A 41 16.77 12.38 18.03
CA VAL A 41 16.45 12.42 16.59
C VAL A 41 16.66 11.05 15.94
N ARG A 42 17.69 10.31 16.37
CA ARG A 42 17.90 8.93 15.93
C ARG A 42 16.78 8.01 16.40
N GLY A 43 16.29 8.19 17.63
CA GLY A 43 15.12 7.46 18.14
C GLY A 43 13.85 7.75 17.33
N PHE A 44 13.61 9.00 16.97
CA PHE A 44 12.53 9.39 16.06
C PHE A 44 12.67 8.72 14.68
N ALA A 45 13.87 8.70 14.10
CA ALA A 45 14.12 8.07 12.80
C ALA A 45 13.76 6.58 12.78
N VAL A 46 14.03 5.86 13.87
CA VAL A 46 13.66 4.45 14.03
C VAL A 46 12.14 4.28 14.05
N THR A 47 11.44 5.05 14.88
CA THR A 47 9.97 5.01 14.96
C THR A 47 9.32 5.40 13.63
N LEU A 48 9.84 6.42 12.95
CA LEU A 48 9.38 6.85 11.63
C LEU A 48 9.51 5.72 10.61
N THR A 49 10.64 5.01 10.61
CA THR A 49 10.87 3.89 9.70
C THR A 49 9.88 2.75 9.93
N PHE A 50 9.68 2.34 11.19
CA PHE A 50 8.69 1.31 11.52
C PHE A 50 7.26 1.71 11.16
N GLY A 51 6.88 2.96 11.45
CA GLY A 51 5.57 3.51 11.07
C GLY A 51 5.36 3.52 9.56
N LEU A 52 6.40 3.86 8.80
CA LEU A 52 6.34 3.89 7.34
C LEU A 52 6.19 2.49 6.75
N LEU A 53 6.93 1.50 7.26
CA LEU A 53 6.80 0.10 6.83
C LEU A 53 5.41 -0.46 7.15
N ALA A 54 4.89 -0.19 8.36
CA ALA A 54 3.54 -0.60 8.76
C ALA A 54 2.46 0.05 7.88
N ASN A 55 2.62 1.34 7.56
CA ASN A 55 1.75 2.06 6.64
C ASN A 55 1.77 1.47 5.23
N LEU A 56 2.96 1.24 4.65
CA LEU A 56 3.11 0.64 3.32
C LEU A 56 2.49 -0.75 3.23
N PHE A 57 2.75 -1.59 4.25
CA PHE A 57 2.15 -2.92 4.32
C PHE A 57 0.62 -2.83 4.36
N THR A 58 0.07 -1.98 5.24
CA THR A 58 -1.37 -1.81 5.39
C THR A 58 -1.99 -1.29 4.09
N ALA A 59 -1.45 -0.22 3.51
CA ALA A 59 -1.95 0.40 2.29
C ALA A 59 -2.01 -0.58 1.11
N VAL A 60 -1.08 -1.53 1.01
CA VAL A 60 -1.06 -2.47 -0.12
C VAL A 60 -1.87 -3.72 0.19
N PHE A 61 -1.57 -4.36 1.32
CA PHE A 61 -2.18 -5.65 1.66
C PHE A 61 -3.67 -5.51 1.97
N VAL A 62 -4.05 -4.52 2.78
CA VAL A 62 -5.46 -4.30 3.15
C VAL A 62 -6.27 -3.85 1.95
N SER A 63 -5.73 -2.95 1.12
CA SER A 63 -6.41 -2.56 -0.12
C SER A 63 -6.64 -3.76 -1.02
N ARG A 64 -5.63 -4.61 -1.26
CA ARG A 64 -5.80 -5.80 -2.11
C ARG A 64 -6.84 -6.76 -1.55
N MET A 65 -6.77 -7.03 -0.24
CA MET A 65 -7.75 -7.87 0.45
C MET A 65 -9.19 -7.33 0.31
N ILE A 66 -9.40 -6.02 0.49
CA ILE A 66 -10.73 -5.41 0.36
C ILE A 66 -11.26 -5.53 -1.07
N PHE A 67 -10.44 -5.24 -2.07
CA PHE A 67 -10.84 -5.33 -3.48
C PHE A 67 -11.16 -6.77 -3.88
N ASP A 68 -10.34 -7.73 -3.49
CA ASP A 68 -10.57 -9.16 -3.76
C ASP A 68 -11.85 -9.65 -3.08
N TRP A 69 -12.11 -9.21 -1.84
CA TRP A 69 -13.33 -9.54 -1.10
C TRP A 69 -14.58 -8.97 -1.77
N ILE A 70 -14.55 -7.70 -2.18
CA ILE A 70 -15.67 -7.05 -2.88
C ILE A 70 -15.93 -7.72 -4.23
N LEU A 71 -14.89 -8.00 -5.02
CA LEU A 71 -15.04 -8.61 -6.34
C LEU A 71 -15.57 -10.04 -6.27
N SER A 72 -15.08 -10.83 -5.30
CA SER A 72 -15.57 -12.19 -5.02
C SER A 72 -17.04 -12.21 -4.59
N ARG A 73 -17.50 -11.17 -3.88
CA ARG A 73 -18.91 -11.04 -3.46
C ARG A 73 -19.81 -10.66 -4.63
N LYS A 74 -19.32 -9.85 -5.57
CA LYS A 74 -20.07 -9.43 -6.77
C LYS A 74 -20.35 -10.60 -7.72
N GLN A 75 -19.41 -11.53 -7.88
CA GLN A 75 -19.58 -12.73 -8.71
C GLN A 75 -20.63 -13.72 -8.16
N ARG A 76 -20.89 -13.73 -6.84
CA ARG A 76 -21.89 -14.61 -6.21
C ARG A 76 -23.34 -14.10 -6.36
N GLY A 77 -23.54 -12.85 -6.77
CA GLY A 77 -24.87 -12.23 -6.89
C GLY A 77 -25.54 -12.35 -8.25
N GLU A 78 -24.80 -12.68 -9.32
CA GLU A 78 -25.35 -12.77 -10.70
C GLU A 78 -25.70 -14.20 -11.15
N ALA A 79 -25.37 -15.23 -10.36
CA ALA A 79 -25.55 -16.63 -10.78
C ALA A 79 -26.92 -17.25 -10.42
N LEU A 80 -27.86 -16.50 -9.84
CA LEU A 80 -29.16 -17.06 -9.41
C LEU A 80 -30.31 -16.09 -9.68
N SER A 81 -30.82 -16.12 -10.91
CA SER A 81 -32.24 -15.90 -11.22
C SER A 81 -32.50 -16.47 -12.62
N ILE A 82 -32.60 -17.80 -12.69
CA ILE A 82 -33.49 -18.48 -13.64
C ILE A 82 -34.89 -18.51 -13.05
#